data_AF-L8HLW9-F1
#
_entry.id   AF-L8HLW9-F1
#
_cell.length_a   1.000
_cell.length_b   1.000
_cell.length_c   1.000
_cell.angle_alpha   90.00
_cell.angle_beta   90.00
_cell.angle_gamma   90.00
#
_symmetry.space_group_name_H-M   'P 1'
#
loop_
_entity.id
_entity.type
_entity.pdbx_description
1 polymer ?
#
loop_
_entity_poly.entity_id
_entity_poly.type
_entity_poly.pdbx_seq_one_letter_code
_entity_poly.pdbx_strand_id
1 'polypeptide(L)'
;QLQGAVLVASCVQMLVGFSGLIGFLMRFIGPLTIAPTISLMALPLFDPAGDDAGIHWGIAATTIFLIVLFSQYLKNITVPVPVYGREKKSHTSKFYLFQIFPVLLGLCISWLLCFVLTVTDALPSAPTAYGYLARTDTKGSVLSQAPWFRFPYPGQWGFPTVSLAGVFGIIAGVISSVVESIGDYHACARLVGVPPPPKHAINRGIGIEGLGCLLAGAWGAGAGWVKSLSRVRPSVTPWTAAHQATLSMGFSRQEYWSGLPLPSP
;
A
#
# COMPACT_ATOMS: atom_id res chain seq x y z
N GLN A 1 1.77 -20.08 -13.98
CA GLN A 1 0.98 -19.20 -14.87
C GLN A 1 1.01 -17.75 -14.40
N LEU A 2 0.51 -17.42 -13.20
CA LEU A 2 0.55 -16.04 -12.66
C LEU A 2 1.96 -15.43 -12.61
N GLN A 3 2.94 -16.18 -12.10
CA GLN A 3 4.33 -15.72 -12.02
C GLN A 3 4.92 -15.36 -13.40
N GLY A 4 4.69 -16.19 -14.42
CA GLY A 4 5.15 -15.92 -15.78
C GLY A 4 4.44 -14.71 -16.41
N ALA A 5 3.15 -14.55 -16.15
CA ALA A 5 2.38 -13.38 -16.61
C ALA A 5 2.90 -12.07 -15.98
N VAL A 6 3.20 -12.08 -14.68
CA VAL A 6 3.78 -10.92 -13.97
C VAL A 6 5.15 -10.57 -14.52
N LEU A 7 6.02 -11.55 -14.78
CA LEU A 7 7.34 -11.30 -15.37
C LEU A 7 7.23 -10.62 -16.74
N VAL A 8 6.38 -11.15 -17.63
CA VAL A 8 6.17 -10.59 -18.97
C VAL A 8 5.58 -9.18 -18.88
N ALA A 9 4.54 -8.98 -18.07
CA ALA A 9 3.90 -7.68 -17.90
C ALA A 9 4.86 -6.63 -17.29
N SER A 10 5.73 -7.04 -16.37
CA SER A 10 6.74 -6.16 -15.76
C SER A 10 7.81 -5.74 -16.78
N CYS A 11 8.23 -6.65 -17.68
CA CYS A 11 9.10 -6.30 -18.80
C CYS A 11 8.45 -5.24 -19.71
N VAL A 12 7.16 -5.42 -20.03
CA VAL A 12 6.40 -4.45 -20.83
C VAL A 12 6.31 -3.11 -20.10
N GLN A 13 6.01 -3.10 -18.80
CA GLN A 13 5.97 -1.89 -17.97
C GLN A 13 7.31 -1.14 -17.99
N MET A 14 8.41 -1.88 -17.86
CA MET A 14 9.76 -1.34 -17.85
C MET A 14 10.12 -0.70 -19.21
N LEU A 15 9.76 -1.36 -20.32
CA LEU A 15 9.93 -0.82 -21.66
C LEU A 15 9.09 0.46 -21.86
N VAL A 16 7.83 0.46 -21.42
CA VAL A 16 6.94 1.63 -21.50
C VAL A 16 7.45 2.79 -20.63
N GLY A 17 7.97 2.50 -19.43
CA GLY A 17 8.53 3.49 -18.53
C GLY A 17 9.81 4.15 -19.08
N PHE A 18 10.78 3.34 -19.53
CA PHE A 18 12.06 3.86 -20.03
C PHE A 18 12.02 4.40 -21.46
N SER A 19 11.10 3.93 -22.31
CA SER A 19 10.91 4.49 -23.68
C SER A 19 10.37 5.93 -23.67
N GLY A 20 9.87 6.39 -22.53
CA GLY A 20 9.33 7.73 -22.36
C GLY A 20 7.90 7.91 -22.88
N LEU A 21 7.24 6.82 -23.28
CA LEU A 21 5.85 6.80 -23.74
C LEU A 21 4.88 7.35 -22.69
N ILE A 22 5.16 7.14 -21.40
CA ILE A 22 4.36 7.71 -20.31
C ILE A 22 4.34 9.26 -20.37
N GLY A 23 5.47 9.89 -20.71
CA GLY A 23 5.60 11.34 -20.83
C GLY A 23 4.70 11.94 -21.92
N PHE A 24 4.41 11.15 -22.95
CA PHE A 24 3.41 11.47 -23.97
C PHE A 24 1.99 11.25 -23.44
N LEU A 25 1.75 10.10 -22.81
CA LEU A 25 0.44 9.70 -22.29
C LEU A 25 -0.08 10.63 -21.18
N MET A 26 0.81 11.26 -20.40
CA MET A 26 0.47 12.29 -19.41
C MET A 26 -0.32 13.47 -19.96
N ARG A 27 -0.28 13.73 -21.28
CA ARG A 27 -1.12 14.77 -21.89
C ARG A 27 -2.62 14.43 -21.81
N PHE A 28 -2.95 13.14 -21.70
CA PHE A 28 -4.32 12.62 -21.69
C PHE A 28 -4.76 12.11 -20.30
N ILE A 29 -3.81 11.99 -19.36
CA ILE A 29 -4.07 11.49 -18.01
C ILE A 29 -4.27 12.69 -17.08
N GLY A 30 -5.48 12.85 -16.55
CA GLY A 30 -5.84 13.89 -15.61
C GLY A 30 -6.80 13.36 -14.54
N PRO A 31 -7.21 14.18 -13.57
CA PRO A 31 -8.11 13.74 -12.49
C PRO A 31 -9.42 13.11 -13.00
N LEU A 32 -9.92 13.60 -14.15
CA LEU A 32 -11.10 13.09 -14.82
C LEU A 32 -10.95 11.68 -15.40
N THR A 33 -9.74 11.25 -15.75
CA THR A 33 -9.47 9.89 -16.23
C THR A 33 -8.97 8.97 -15.12
N ILE A 34 -8.24 9.51 -14.14
CA ILE A 34 -7.75 8.73 -12.98
C ILE A 34 -8.90 8.22 -12.10
N ALA A 35 -9.86 9.08 -11.77
CA ALA A 35 -11.00 8.70 -10.91
C ALA A 35 -11.79 7.49 -11.44
N PRO A 36 -12.28 7.48 -12.71
CA PRO A 36 -13.00 6.33 -13.24
C PRO A 36 -12.11 5.09 -13.38
N THR A 37 -10.82 5.22 -13.71
CA THR A 37 -9.89 4.08 -13.76
C THR A 37 -9.74 3.40 -12.40
N ILE A 38 -9.55 4.18 -11.32
CA ILE A 38 -9.44 3.63 -9.96
C ILE A 38 -10.77 2.97 -9.54
N SER A 39 -11.90 3.58 -9.85
CA SER A 39 -13.21 2.97 -9.58
C SER A 39 -13.39 1.65 -10.32
N LEU A 40 -13.03 1.58 -11.60
CA LEU A 40 -13.08 0.36 -12.42
C LEU A 40 -12.15 -0.74 -11.89
N MET A 41 -10.99 -0.38 -11.32
CA MET A 41 -10.09 -1.33 -10.66
C MET A 41 -10.69 -1.89 -9.36
N ALA A 42 -11.45 -1.09 -8.61
CA ALA A 42 -12.05 -1.49 -7.35
C ALA A 42 -13.32 -2.34 -7.51
N LEU A 43 -14.11 -2.12 -8.56
CA LEU A 43 -15.35 -2.86 -8.83
C LEU A 43 -15.22 -4.40 -8.78
N PRO A 44 -14.27 -5.04 -9.48
CA PRO A 44 -14.14 -6.50 -9.46
C PRO A 44 -13.67 -7.07 -8.11
N LEU A 45 -13.21 -6.23 -7.19
CA LEU A 45 -12.87 -6.64 -5.82
C LEU A 45 -14.10 -6.70 -4.92
N PHE A 46 -15.26 -6.21 -5.36
CA PHE A 46 -16.48 -6.18 -4.56
C PHE A 46 -17.03 -7.59 -4.31
N ASP A 47 -17.08 -8.46 -5.32
CA ASP A 47 -17.63 -9.81 -5.14
C ASP A 47 -16.78 -10.65 -4.17
N PRO A 48 -15.44 -10.77 -4.34
CA PRO A 48 -14.60 -11.51 -3.40
C PRO A 48 -14.65 -10.92 -1.99
N ALA A 49 -14.66 -9.59 -1.86
CA ALA A 49 -14.76 -8.94 -0.56
C ALA A 49 -16.14 -9.16 0.09
N GLY A 50 -17.21 -9.21 -0.70
CA GLY A 50 -18.56 -9.50 -0.26
C GLY A 50 -18.72 -10.94 0.21
N ASP A 51 -18.16 -11.90 -0.52
CA ASP A 51 -18.15 -13.32 -0.15
C ASP A 51 -17.39 -13.52 1.18
N ASP A 52 -16.20 -12.94 1.32
CA ASP A 52 -15.40 -13.00 2.54
C ASP A 52 -16.09 -12.30 3.73
N ALA A 53 -16.70 -11.13 3.51
CA ALA A 53 -17.47 -10.42 4.54
C ALA A 53 -18.75 -11.17 4.94
N GLY A 54 -19.36 -11.91 4.00
CA GLY A 54 -20.58 -12.69 4.17
C GLY A 54 -20.40 -13.90 5.10
N ILE A 55 -19.18 -14.42 5.21
CA ILE A 55 -18.83 -15.52 6.14
C ILE A 55 -19.29 -15.20 7.56
N HIS A 56 -19.06 -13.98 8.03
CA HIS A 56 -19.56 -13.50 9.31
C HIS A 56 -19.87 -12.00 9.29
N TRP A 57 -21.09 -11.64 8.90
CA TRP A 57 -21.51 -10.25 8.70
C TRP A 57 -21.30 -9.38 9.95
N GLY A 58 -21.50 -9.91 11.16
CA GLY A 58 -21.34 -9.16 12.41
C GLY A 58 -19.90 -8.70 12.68
N ILE A 59 -18.91 -9.55 12.41
CA ILE A 59 -17.48 -9.23 12.56
C ILE A 59 -17.05 -8.27 11.46
N ALA A 60 -17.52 -8.49 10.22
CA ALA A 60 -17.29 -7.57 9.12
C ALA A 60 -17.84 -6.16 9.42
N ALA A 61 -19.09 -6.06 9.88
CA ALA A 61 -19.72 -4.81 10.28
C ALA A 61 -18.97 -4.12 11.43
N THR A 62 -18.55 -4.89 12.43
CA THR A 62 -17.74 -4.37 13.56
C THR A 62 -16.40 -3.82 13.07
N THR A 63 -15.74 -4.52 12.14
CA THR A 63 -14.47 -4.08 11.54
C THR A 63 -14.64 -2.77 10.77
N ILE A 64 -15.67 -2.69 9.93
CA ILE A 64 -16.00 -1.46 9.17
C ILE A 64 -16.30 -0.31 10.14
N PHE A 65 -17.11 -0.55 11.16
CA PHE A 65 -17.45 0.44 12.17
C PHE A 65 -16.19 0.96 12.89
N LEU A 66 -15.29 0.09 13.33
CA LEU A 66 -14.03 0.47 13.97
C LEU A 66 -13.15 1.31 13.04
N ILE A 67 -13.02 0.92 11.77
CA ILE A 67 -12.25 1.67 10.78
C ILE A 67 -12.83 3.07 10.60
N VAL A 68 -14.15 3.20 10.44
CA VAL A 68 -14.84 4.48 10.28
C VAL A 68 -14.71 5.33 11.56
N LEU A 69 -14.86 4.73 12.73
CA LEU A 69 -14.71 5.41 14.02
C LEU A 69 -13.30 5.99 14.17
N PHE A 70 -12.26 5.20 13.86
CA PHE A 70 -10.87 5.67 13.94
C PHE A 70 -10.55 6.70 12.86
N SER A 71 -10.99 6.50 11.62
CA SER A 71 -10.63 7.37 10.50
C SER A 71 -11.40 8.69 10.47
N GLN A 72 -12.66 8.71 10.90
CA GLN A 72 -13.54 9.87 10.79
C GLN A 72 -13.71 10.63 12.12
N TYR A 73 -13.90 9.92 13.24
CA TYR A 73 -14.24 10.53 14.52
C TYR A 73 -13.01 10.75 15.42
N LEU A 74 -12.18 9.73 15.60
CA LEU A 74 -11.03 9.77 16.50
C LEU A 74 -9.75 10.33 15.85
N LYS A 75 -9.84 10.79 14.60
CA LYS A 75 -8.69 11.30 13.81
C LYS A 75 -7.93 12.46 14.48
N ASN A 76 -8.62 13.27 15.28
CA ASN A 76 -8.04 14.47 15.91
C ASN A 76 -7.52 14.23 17.33
N ILE A 77 -7.67 13.01 17.86
CA ILE A 77 -7.19 12.69 19.21
C ILE A 77 -5.70 12.42 19.15
N THR A 78 -4.93 13.30 19.78
CA THR A 78 -3.49 13.12 19.97
C THR A 78 -3.25 12.17 21.14
N VAL A 79 -2.60 11.04 20.86
CA VAL A 79 -2.12 10.15 21.92
C VAL A 79 -0.75 10.66 22.36
N PRO A 80 -0.57 10.99 23.66
CA PRO A 80 0.74 11.33 24.20
C PRO A 80 1.63 10.08 24.20
N VAL A 81 2.58 10.00 23.27
CA VAL A 81 3.56 8.91 23.24
C VAL A 81 4.83 9.39 23.95
N PRO A 82 5.27 8.73 25.03
CA PRO A 82 6.52 9.06 25.70
C PRO A 82 7.69 8.68 24.77
N VAL A 83 8.43 9.68 24.28
CA VAL A 83 9.64 9.45 23.49
C VAL A 83 10.83 9.54 24.44
N TYR A 84 11.57 8.44 24.57
CA TYR A 84 12.77 8.39 25.40
C TYR A 84 14.00 8.76 24.55
N GLY A 85 14.47 10.00 24.68
CA GLY A 85 15.67 10.51 24.00
C GLY A 85 16.91 10.44 24.89
N ARG A 86 18.07 10.15 24.31
CA ARG A 86 19.36 10.02 25.04
C ARG A 86 19.86 11.32 25.70
N GLU A 87 19.37 12.50 25.32
CA GLU A 87 19.83 13.79 25.88
C GLU A 87 18.86 14.50 26.85
N LYS A 88 17.54 14.22 26.82
CA LYS A 88 16.56 14.81 27.77
C LYS A 88 15.57 13.75 28.26
N LYS A 89 15.46 13.60 29.58
CA LYS A 89 14.96 12.42 30.31
C LYS A 89 13.50 11.99 30.10
N SER A 90 12.65 12.74 29.42
CA SER A 90 11.34 12.29 28.90
C SER A 90 10.66 13.49 28.25
N HIS A 91 10.28 13.40 26.98
CA HIS A 91 9.38 14.38 26.37
C HIS A 91 8.19 13.64 25.77
N THR A 92 6.99 14.03 26.19
CA THR A 92 5.73 13.50 25.65
C THR A 92 5.49 14.16 24.30
N SER A 93 5.61 13.40 23.21
CA SER A 93 5.28 13.89 21.88
C SER A 93 3.83 13.56 21.54
N LYS A 94 3.11 14.51 20.93
CA LYS A 94 1.73 14.31 20.47
C LYS A 94 1.76 13.51 19.17
N PHE A 95 1.29 12.25 19.20
CA PHE A 95 1.25 11.38 18.02
C PHE A 95 -0.19 11.12 17.58
N TYR A 96 -0.48 11.31 16.29
CA TYR A 96 -1.80 11.10 15.69
C TYR A 96 -1.99 9.64 15.23
N LEU A 97 -2.00 8.72 16.19
CA LEU A 97 -2.05 7.27 15.94
C LEU A 97 -3.24 6.87 15.05
N PHE A 98 -4.42 7.41 15.36
CA PHE A 98 -5.68 7.10 14.64
C PHE A 98 -5.74 7.69 13.22
N GLN A 99 -4.96 8.73 12.93
CA GLN A 99 -4.92 9.32 11.58
C GLN A 99 -4.00 8.54 10.63
N ILE A 100 -2.91 7.97 11.18
CA ILE A 100 -1.86 7.31 10.40
C ILE A 100 -2.17 5.83 10.20
N PHE A 101 -2.73 5.14 11.20
CA PHE A 101 -2.99 3.69 11.18
C PHE A 101 -4.44 3.26 11.50
N PRO A 102 -5.49 3.96 11.02
CA PRO A 102 -6.87 3.63 11.39
C PRO A 102 -7.28 2.21 10.97
N VAL A 103 -6.87 1.79 9.77
CA VAL A 103 -7.20 0.46 9.22
C VAL A 103 -6.50 -0.65 10.01
N LEU A 104 -5.20 -0.49 10.28
CA LEU A 104 -4.41 -1.48 11.03
C LEU A 104 -4.98 -1.66 12.44
N LEU A 105 -5.29 -0.57 13.15
CA LEU A 105 -5.88 -0.64 14.48
C LEU A 105 -7.26 -1.30 14.48
N GLY A 106 -8.12 -0.97 13.51
CA GLY A 106 -9.42 -1.62 13.33
C GLY A 106 -9.29 -3.13 13.13
N LEU A 107 -8.34 -3.56 12.29
CA LEU A 107 -8.06 -4.98 12.07
C LEU A 107 -7.50 -5.67 13.32
N CYS A 108 -6.58 -5.04 14.05
CA CYS A 108 -6.04 -5.61 15.29
C CYS A 108 -7.12 -5.82 16.36
N ILE A 109 -8.00 -4.84 16.56
CA ILE A 109 -9.09 -4.95 17.54
C ILE A 109 -10.13 -5.97 17.11
N SER A 110 -10.49 -5.99 15.82
CA SER A 110 -11.40 -7.00 15.27
C SER A 110 -10.83 -8.42 15.43
N TRP A 111 -9.55 -8.61 15.11
CA TRP A 111 -8.86 -9.89 15.32
C TRP A 111 -8.82 -10.29 16.81
N LEU A 112 -8.54 -9.35 17.72
CA LEU A 112 -8.57 -9.60 19.17
C LEU A 112 -9.98 -10.01 19.64
N LEU A 113 -11.03 -9.37 19.12
CA LEU A 113 -12.41 -9.75 19.39
C LEU A 113 -12.68 -11.19 18.93
N CYS A 114 -12.28 -11.55 17.71
CA CYS A 114 -12.39 -12.91 17.21
C CYS A 114 -11.61 -13.90 18.09
N PHE A 115 -10.43 -13.53 18.56
CA PHE A 115 -9.63 -14.34 19.47
C PHE A 115 -10.35 -14.58 20.80
N VAL A 116 -10.90 -13.53 21.43
CA VAL A 116 -11.67 -13.66 22.67
C VAL A 116 -12.90 -14.56 22.46
N LEU A 117 -13.65 -14.35 21.38
CA LEU A 117 -14.82 -15.18 21.03
C LEU A 117 -14.45 -16.64 20.73
N THR A 118 -13.23 -16.88 20.25
CA THR A 118 -12.68 -18.23 20.05
C THR A 118 -12.38 -18.89 21.40
N VAL A 119 -11.75 -18.18 22.33
CA VAL A 119 -11.37 -18.70 23.66
C VAL A 119 -12.59 -18.91 24.57
N THR A 120 -13.64 -18.09 24.43
CA THR A 120 -14.88 -18.24 25.20
C THR A 120 -15.85 -19.28 24.62
N ASP A 121 -15.45 -20.00 23.56
CA ASP A 121 -16.27 -20.96 22.81
C ASP A 121 -17.65 -20.40 22.38
N ALA A 122 -17.73 -19.08 22.19
CA ALA A 122 -18.93 -18.41 21.69
C ALA A 122 -19.16 -18.68 20.20
N LEU A 123 -18.10 -19.05 19.46
CA LEU A 123 -18.17 -19.45 18.06
C LEU A 123 -18.25 -20.97 17.93
N PRO A 124 -19.09 -21.50 17.01
CA PRO A 124 -19.29 -22.95 16.91
C PRO A 124 -18.02 -23.67 16.43
N SER A 125 -17.74 -24.84 17.03
CA SER A 125 -16.61 -25.69 16.67
C SER A 125 -16.92 -26.65 15.50
N ALA A 126 -18.17 -26.72 15.06
CA ALA A 126 -18.59 -27.56 13.94
C ALA A 126 -18.23 -26.88 12.59
N PRO A 127 -17.49 -27.54 11.68
CA PRO A 127 -17.03 -26.93 10.43
C PRO A 127 -18.13 -26.45 9.47
N THR A 128 -19.33 -27.01 9.61
CA THR A 128 -20.50 -26.69 8.78
C THR A 128 -21.38 -25.59 9.39
N ALA A 129 -21.09 -25.16 10.62
CA ALA A 129 -21.88 -24.16 11.31
C ALA A 129 -21.45 -22.73 10.94
N TYR A 130 -22.44 -21.84 10.89
CA TYR A 130 -22.24 -20.42 10.63
C TYR A 130 -21.25 -19.81 11.63
N GLY A 131 -20.20 -19.14 11.15
CA GLY A 131 -19.19 -18.49 11.99
C GLY A 131 -18.00 -19.36 12.40
N TYR A 132 -17.94 -20.63 12.00
CA TYR A 132 -16.75 -21.48 12.22
C TYR A 132 -15.48 -20.87 11.62
N LEU A 133 -15.58 -20.35 10.39
CA LEU A 133 -14.45 -19.72 9.69
C LEU A 133 -13.98 -18.39 10.32
N ALA A 134 -14.76 -17.80 11.22
CA ALA A 134 -14.35 -16.61 11.96
C ALA A 134 -13.43 -16.93 13.16
N ARG A 135 -13.30 -18.21 13.53
CA ARG A 135 -12.43 -18.63 14.63
C ARG A 135 -10.96 -18.49 14.25
N THR A 136 -10.17 -18.00 15.19
CA THR A 136 -8.73 -17.72 15.02
C THR A 136 -7.86 -18.98 15.03
N ASP A 137 -8.38 -20.11 15.53
CA ASP A 137 -7.70 -21.40 15.67
C ASP A 137 -7.74 -22.26 14.39
N THR A 138 -8.64 -21.96 13.45
CA THR A 138 -8.85 -22.73 12.20
C THR A 138 -7.60 -22.89 11.33
N LYS A 139 -6.64 -21.96 11.42
CA LYS A 139 -5.37 -21.98 10.67
C LYS A 139 -4.17 -22.34 11.56
N GLY A 140 -4.38 -22.75 12.81
CA GLY A 140 -3.30 -23.08 13.75
C GLY A 140 -2.42 -24.25 13.29
N SER A 141 -2.99 -25.23 12.56
CA SER A 141 -2.24 -26.33 11.96
C SER A 141 -1.27 -25.88 10.87
N VAL A 142 -1.62 -24.83 10.11
CA VAL A 142 -0.73 -24.25 9.10
C VAL A 142 0.44 -23.53 9.77
N LEU A 143 0.18 -22.85 10.90
CA LEU A 143 1.21 -22.17 11.66
C LEU A 143 2.19 -23.15 12.32
N SER A 144 1.72 -24.30 12.82
CA SER A 144 2.59 -25.30 13.45
C SER A 144 3.45 -26.08 12.45
N GLN A 145 2.96 -26.24 11.21
CA GLN A 145 3.70 -26.87 10.12
C GLN A 145 4.61 -25.89 9.36
N ALA A 146 4.53 -24.59 9.65
CA ALA A 146 5.34 -23.59 8.97
C ALA A 146 6.81 -23.65 9.46
N PRO A 147 7.79 -23.67 8.53
CA PRO A 147 9.20 -23.60 8.91
C PRO A 147 9.50 -22.22 9.52
N TRP A 148 10.24 -22.20 10.63
CA TRP A 148 10.66 -20.96 11.32
C TRP A 148 11.46 -20.02 10.43
N PHE A 149 12.27 -20.57 9.52
CA PHE A 149 13.03 -19.81 8.53
C PHE A 149 12.74 -20.37 7.14
N ARG A 150 12.20 -19.52 6.27
CA ARG A 150 12.06 -19.81 4.85
C ARG A 150 12.83 -18.76 4.08
N PHE A 151 13.98 -19.13 3.54
CA PHE A 151 14.70 -18.26 2.61
C PHE A 151 13.94 -18.27 1.27
N PRO A 152 13.31 -17.15 0.88
CA PRO A 152 12.63 -17.13 -0.40
C PRO A 152 13.72 -17.03 -1.48
N TYR A 153 13.61 -17.76 -2.58
CA TYR A 153 14.59 -17.75 -3.67
C TYR A 153 13.88 -17.59 -5.02
N PRO A 154 14.52 -17.01 -6.04
CA PRO A 154 13.87 -16.76 -7.31
C PRO A 154 13.54 -18.10 -7.97
N GLY A 155 12.32 -18.24 -8.49
CA GLY A 155 11.86 -19.50 -9.09
C GLY A 155 11.45 -20.60 -8.09
N GLN A 156 11.26 -20.28 -6.81
CA GLN A 156 10.81 -21.26 -5.80
C GLN A 156 9.47 -21.94 -6.10
N TRP A 157 8.64 -21.35 -6.98
CA TRP A 157 7.34 -21.89 -7.38
C TRP A 157 7.38 -22.63 -8.73
N GLY A 158 8.58 -22.98 -9.22
CA GLY A 158 8.79 -23.71 -10.47
C GLY A 158 9.09 -22.80 -11.68
N PHE A 159 9.21 -23.41 -12.85
CA PHE A 159 9.47 -22.68 -14.10
C PHE A 159 8.26 -21.80 -14.48
N PRO A 160 8.51 -20.54 -14.89
CA PRO A 160 7.43 -19.61 -15.22
C PRO A 160 6.69 -20.07 -16.48
N THR A 161 5.52 -20.65 -16.28
CA THR A 161 4.58 -20.93 -17.37
C THR A 161 3.81 -19.66 -17.73
N VAL A 162 3.73 -19.36 -19.03
CA VAL A 162 3.05 -18.18 -19.56
C VAL A 162 1.73 -18.62 -20.19
N SER A 163 0.64 -17.93 -19.83
CA SER A 163 -0.66 -18.06 -20.46
C SER A 163 -1.04 -16.71 -21.04
N LEU A 164 -1.48 -16.67 -22.31
CA LEU A 164 -1.88 -15.44 -23.00
C LEU A 164 -2.96 -14.69 -22.21
N ALA A 165 -4.01 -15.40 -21.76
CA ALA A 165 -5.07 -14.81 -20.95
C ALA A 165 -4.55 -14.17 -19.66
N GLY A 166 -3.62 -14.87 -18.98
CA GLY A 166 -2.97 -14.34 -17.78
C GLY A 166 -2.12 -13.10 -18.06
N VAL A 167 -1.37 -13.09 -19.17
CA VAL A 167 -0.54 -11.94 -19.56
C VAL A 167 -1.40 -10.70 -19.82
N PHE A 168 -2.49 -10.82 -20.59
CA PHE A 168 -3.37 -9.69 -20.86
C PHE A 168 -4.05 -9.16 -19.59
N GLY A 169 -4.48 -10.06 -18.69
CA GLY A 169 -5.04 -9.67 -17.39
C GLY A 169 -4.05 -8.88 -16.53
N ILE A 170 -2.80 -9.34 -16.43
CA ILE A 170 -1.78 -8.65 -15.63
C ILE A 170 -1.31 -7.35 -16.31
N ILE A 171 -1.22 -7.29 -17.64
CA ILE A 171 -0.91 -6.04 -18.36
C ILE A 171 -1.99 -4.98 -18.09
N ALA A 172 -3.27 -5.35 -18.06
CA ALA A 172 -4.33 -4.42 -17.69
C ALA A 172 -4.16 -3.89 -16.26
N GLY A 173 -3.82 -4.75 -15.31
CA GLY A 173 -3.50 -4.35 -13.94
C GLY A 173 -2.28 -3.42 -13.84
N VAL A 174 -1.24 -3.68 -14.62
CA VAL A 174 -0.04 -2.84 -14.73
C VAL A 174 -0.36 -1.46 -15.32
N ILE A 175 -1.21 -1.38 -16.35
CA ILE A 175 -1.65 -0.10 -16.90
C ILE A 175 -2.43 0.68 -15.85
N SER A 176 -3.28 -0.01 -15.08
CA SER A 176 -4.00 0.60 -13.95
C SER A 176 -3.03 1.14 -12.89
N SER A 177 -2.00 0.37 -12.51
CA SER A 177 -1.00 0.81 -11.52
C SER A 177 -0.19 2.01 -11.99
N VAL A 178 0.09 2.10 -13.29
CA VAL A 178 0.73 3.27 -13.91
C VAL A 178 -0.15 4.51 -13.79
N VAL A 179 -1.45 4.40 -14.06
CA VAL A 179 -2.40 5.52 -13.92
C VAL A 179 -2.51 5.95 -12.45
N GLU A 180 -2.59 4.99 -11.52
CA GLU A 180 -2.55 5.23 -10.08
C GLU A 180 -1.27 5.97 -9.67
N SER A 181 -0.09 5.50 -10.09
CA SER A 181 1.19 6.15 -9.75
C SER A 181 1.29 7.58 -10.29
N ILE A 182 0.71 7.88 -11.46
CA ILE A 182 0.67 9.27 -11.99
C ILE A 182 -0.21 10.15 -11.08
N GLY A 183 -1.38 9.64 -10.67
CA GLY A 183 -2.25 10.31 -9.71
C GLY A 183 -1.53 10.60 -8.39
N ASP A 184 -0.76 9.65 -7.88
CA ASP A 184 0.03 9.79 -6.66
C ASP A 184 1.08 10.89 -6.79
N TYR A 185 1.80 10.97 -7.91
CA TYR A 185 2.79 12.05 -8.10
C TYR A 185 2.13 13.43 -8.07
N HIS A 186 0.95 13.58 -8.70
CA HIS A 186 0.22 14.84 -8.70
C HIS A 186 -0.39 15.17 -7.33
N ALA A 187 -0.92 14.17 -6.62
CA ALA A 187 -1.45 14.33 -5.27
C ALA A 187 -0.33 14.72 -4.29
N CYS A 188 0.80 14.02 -4.33
CA CYS A 188 1.99 14.36 -3.54
C CYS A 188 2.43 15.79 -3.79
N ALA A 189 2.60 16.18 -5.06
CA ALA A 189 3.04 17.53 -5.42
C ALA A 189 2.11 18.61 -4.85
N ARG A 190 0.79 18.40 -4.91
CA ARG A 190 -0.21 19.30 -4.32
C ARG A 190 -0.14 19.34 -2.80
N LEU A 191 0.05 18.20 -2.14
CA LEU A 191 0.13 18.11 -0.67
C LEU A 191 1.35 18.84 -0.11
N VAL A 192 2.49 18.80 -0.82
CA VAL A 192 3.71 19.50 -0.41
C VAL A 192 3.84 20.91 -0.99
N GLY A 193 2.86 21.37 -1.80
CA GLY A 193 2.85 22.71 -2.39
C GLY A 193 3.91 22.95 -3.46
N VAL A 194 4.42 21.90 -4.12
CA VAL A 194 5.45 22.01 -5.17
C VAL A 194 4.84 21.79 -6.56
N PRO A 195 5.46 22.33 -7.63
CA PRO A 195 5.01 22.04 -8.99
C PRO A 195 5.07 20.54 -9.31
N PRO A 196 4.22 20.04 -10.23
CA PRO A 196 4.21 18.63 -10.60
C PRO A 196 5.57 18.19 -11.18
N PRO A 197 6.02 16.95 -10.91
CA PRO A 197 7.34 16.49 -11.30
C PRO A 197 7.50 16.47 -12.83
N PRO A 198 8.72 16.70 -13.35
CA PRO A 198 8.98 16.72 -14.79
C PRO A 198 8.78 15.33 -15.41
N LYS A 199 8.42 15.29 -16.70
CA LYS A 199 8.07 14.06 -17.43
C LYS A 199 9.14 12.97 -17.36
N HIS A 200 10.42 13.35 -17.44
CA HIS A 200 11.52 12.39 -17.36
C HIS A 200 11.61 11.69 -16.01
N ALA A 201 11.21 12.36 -14.92
CA ALA A 201 11.28 11.81 -13.56
C ALA A 201 10.18 10.79 -13.35
N ILE A 202 8.99 11.05 -13.88
CA ILE A 202 7.86 10.11 -13.83
C ILE A 202 8.14 8.88 -14.72
N ASN A 203 8.67 9.08 -15.93
CA ASN A 203 9.07 7.98 -16.83
C ASN A 203 10.07 7.04 -16.15
N ARG A 204 11.12 7.61 -15.54
CA ARG A 204 12.10 6.85 -14.74
C ARG A 204 11.46 6.16 -13.54
N GLY A 205 10.57 6.85 -12.83
CA GLY A 205 9.85 6.31 -11.69
C GLY A 205 9.04 5.07 -12.04
N ILE A 206 8.32 5.08 -13.17
CA ILE A 206 7.55 3.93 -13.66
C ILE A 206 8.45 2.81 -14.19
N GLY A 207 9.57 3.15 -14.85
CA GLY A 207 10.57 2.15 -15.26
C GLY A 207 11.14 1.39 -14.07
N ILE A 208 11.44 2.08 -12.97
CA ILE A 208 11.92 1.47 -11.72
C ILE A 208 10.82 0.68 -11.01
N GLU A 209 9.57 1.13 -11.07
CA GLU A 209 8.41 0.35 -10.58
C GLU A 209 8.29 -0.99 -11.33
N GLY A 210 8.39 -0.98 -12.66
CA GLY A 210 8.41 -2.18 -13.49
C GLY A 210 9.56 -3.13 -13.15
N LEU A 211 10.77 -2.59 -12.89
CA LEU A 211 11.90 -3.39 -12.40
C LEU A 211 11.61 -4.02 -11.03
N GLY A 212 11.00 -3.26 -10.12
CA GLY A 212 10.53 -3.78 -8.84
C GLY A 212 9.55 -4.93 -9.02
N CYS A 213 8.50 -4.75 -9.84
CA CYS A 213 7.52 -5.78 -10.17
C CYS A 213 8.15 -7.03 -10.79
N LEU A 214 9.16 -6.86 -11.65
CA LEU A 214 9.91 -7.96 -12.25
C LEU A 214 10.63 -8.78 -11.16
N LEU A 215 11.31 -8.11 -10.23
CA LEU A 215 12.01 -8.77 -9.12
C LEU A 215 11.03 -9.45 -8.15
N ALA A 216 9.90 -8.80 -7.84
CA ALA A 216 8.81 -9.42 -7.06
C ALA A 216 8.28 -10.69 -7.73
N GLY A 217 7.99 -10.60 -9.03
CA GLY A 217 7.52 -11.72 -9.84
C GLY A 217 8.55 -12.86 -9.87
N ALA A 218 9.85 -12.54 -10.00
CA ALA A 218 10.91 -13.55 -9.98
C ALA A 218 10.96 -14.30 -8.64
N TRP A 219 10.77 -13.60 -7.52
CA TRP A 219 10.76 -14.15 -6.17
C TRP A 219 9.44 -14.83 -5.78
N GLY A 220 8.41 -14.72 -6.65
CA GLY A 220 7.10 -15.31 -6.44
C GLY A 220 6.20 -14.53 -5.49
N ALA A 221 6.46 -13.23 -5.30
CA ALA A 221 5.48 -12.35 -4.70
C ALA A 221 4.34 -12.16 -5.71
N GLY A 222 3.18 -12.77 -5.44
CA GLY A 222 1.99 -12.72 -6.30
C GLY A 222 1.38 -11.32 -6.47
N ALA A 223 1.85 -10.35 -5.70
CA ALA A 223 1.56 -8.93 -5.86
C ALA A 223 2.85 -8.23 -6.34
N GLY A 224 2.79 -7.61 -7.52
CA GLY A 224 3.82 -6.64 -7.92
C GLY A 224 3.91 -5.51 -6.89
N TRP A 225 5.04 -4.81 -6.84
CA TRP A 225 5.23 -3.66 -5.95
C TRP A 225 4.40 -2.47 -6.45
N VAL A 226 3.09 -2.53 -6.27
CA VAL A 226 2.20 -1.39 -6.50
C VAL A 226 2.38 -0.42 -5.33
N LYS A 227 2.63 0.85 -5.64
CA LYS A 227 2.61 1.90 -4.62
C LYS A 227 1.19 2.00 -4.10
N SER A 228 0.97 1.63 -2.84
CA SER A 228 -0.33 1.84 -2.22
C SER A 228 -0.49 3.31 -1.84
N LEU A 229 -1.56 3.96 -2.33
CA LEU A 229 -2.00 5.30 -1.94
C LEU A 229 -2.03 5.51 -0.41
N SER A 230 -2.28 4.44 0.36
CA SER A 230 -2.25 4.44 1.83
C SER A 230 -0.89 4.86 2.43
N ARG A 231 0.21 4.73 1.67
CA ARG A 231 1.57 5.10 2.08
C ARG A 231 1.90 6.57 1.81
N VAL A 232 1.13 7.28 0.99
CA VAL A 232 1.40 8.70 0.69
C VAL A 232 1.12 9.59 1.90
N ARG A 233 0.06 9.33 2.67
CA ARG A 233 -0.34 10.16 3.82
C ARG A 233 0.64 10.11 5.02
N PRO A 234 1.20 8.94 5.40
CA PRO A 234 2.23 8.87 6.44
C PRO A 234 3.58 9.44 6.02
N SER A 235 3.89 9.40 4.72
CA SER A 235 5.19 9.80 4.16
C SER A 235 5.34 11.31 3.99
N VAL A 236 4.29 12.10 4.22
CA VAL A 236 4.36 13.57 4.26
C VAL A 236 4.39 14.00 5.72
N THR A 237 5.47 13.65 6.41
CA THR A 237 5.87 14.43 7.58
C THR A 237 6.75 15.58 7.08
N PRO A 238 6.76 16.76 7.72
CA PRO A 238 7.63 17.87 7.33
C PRO A 238 9.12 17.45 7.21
N TRP A 239 9.51 16.45 7.98
CA TRP A 239 10.85 15.85 8.01
C TRP A 239 11.22 15.04 6.75
N THR A 240 10.29 14.26 6.19
CA THR A 240 10.53 13.49 4.96
C THR A 240 10.55 14.39 3.72
N ALA A 241 9.77 15.48 3.72
CA ALA A 241 9.87 16.53 2.71
C ALA A 241 11.23 17.24 2.73
N ALA A 242 11.77 17.54 3.93
CA ALA A 242 13.09 18.16 4.09
C ALA A 242 14.24 17.26 3.61
N HIS A 243 14.25 15.97 3.95
CA HIS A 243 15.32 15.05 3.56
C HIS A 243 15.28 14.66 2.07
N GLN A 244 14.08 14.49 1.49
CA GLN A 244 13.94 14.06 0.11
C GLN A 244 14.14 15.22 -0.89
N ALA A 245 13.83 16.46 -0.50
CA ALA A 245 14.25 17.66 -1.23
C ALA A 245 15.77 17.82 -1.23
N THR A 246 16.44 17.48 -0.11
CA THR A 246 17.91 17.58 0.01
C THR A 246 18.65 16.58 -0.89
N LEU A 247 18.10 15.39 -1.12
CA LEU A 247 18.72 14.37 -1.99
C LEU A 247 18.49 14.60 -3.50
N SER A 248 17.40 15.26 -3.89
CA SER A 248 17.11 15.58 -5.30
C SER A 248 17.76 16.88 -5.78
N MET A 249 18.16 17.78 -4.86
CA MET A 249 18.77 19.08 -5.16
C MET A 249 20.30 19.12 -5.00
N GLY A 250 20.98 17.98 -5.10
CA GLY A 250 22.45 17.89 -5.06
C GLY A 250 23.19 18.58 -6.23
N PHE A 251 22.48 19.27 -7.13
CA PHE A 251 23.05 19.94 -8.30
C PHE A 251 22.41 21.31 -8.60
N SER A 252 22.06 22.11 -7.58
CA SER A 252 22.06 23.58 -7.71
C SER A 252 21.93 24.25 -6.35
N ARG A 253 23.02 24.19 -5.59
CA ARG A 253 23.19 24.89 -4.32
C ARG A 253 23.68 26.30 -4.64
N GLN A 254 22.81 27.31 -4.79
CA GLN A 254 23.20 28.67 -4.35
C GLN A 254 22.06 29.72 -4.25
N GLU A 255 20.98 29.70 -5.03
CA GLU A 255 20.22 30.96 -5.22
C GLU A 255 18.78 31.05 -4.66
N TYR A 256 18.17 29.98 -4.12
CA TYR A 256 16.73 30.01 -3.78
C TYR A 256 16.37 30.15 -2.28
N TRP A 257 17.35 30.12 -1.37
CA TRP A 257 17.09 30.03 0.08
C TRP A 257 17.43 31.29 0.90
N SER A 258 17.54 32.47 0.28
CA SER A 258 17.81 33.73 0.99
C SER A 258 16.61 34.35 1.71
N GLY A 259 15.41 33.77 1.63
CA GLY A 259 14.16 34.42 2.06
C GLY A 259 13.36 33.76 3.19
N LEU A 260 13.80 32.62 3.76
CA LEU A 260 13.02 31.93 4.79
C LEU A 260 13.73 32.00 6.15
N PRO A 261 13.09 32.58 7.20
CA PRO A 261 13.67 32.61 8.53
C PRO A 261 13.72 31.18 9.09
N LEU A 262 14.93 30.68 9.29
CA LEU A 262 15.17 29.48 10.10
C LEU A 262 14.70 29.74 11.54
N PRO A 263 13.96 28.83 12.18
CA PRO A 263 13.78 28.90 13.62
C PRO A 263 15.15 28.66 14.29
N SER A 264 15.49 29.55 15.22
CA SER A 264 16.72 29.52 16.02
C SER A 264 16.80 28.26 16.92
N PRO A 265 18.02 27.86 17.34
CA PRO A 265 18.35 26.54 17.87
C PRO A 265 17.63 26.13 19.16
#